data_AF-A0A1I7Y7A4-F1
#
_entry.id   AF-A0A1I7Y7A4-F1
#
_cell.length_a   1.000
_cell.length_b   1.000
_cell.length_c   1.000
_cell.angle_alpha   90.00
_cell.angle_beta   90.00
_cell.angle_gamma   90.00
#
_symmetry.space_group_name_H-M   'P 1'
#
loop_
_entity.id
_entity.type
_entity.pdbx_description
1 polymer ?
#
loop_
_entity_poly.entity_id
_entity_poly.type
_entity_poly.pdbx_seq_one_letter_code
_entity_poly.pdbx_strand_id
1 'polypeptide(L)'
;PTEVAPEFSKELKAVQAQEGEQALFECKISGMPAPQVKWFKDGEELKPGDGVVIETLGDGTSRLKIDKAKVDDQGNYRVEATNNAGSMSSKAPLTVTAVEKLKLKKRLEDQKVQQGTRIRLSIEVEGKPKTVKWFKGHEEVVSST
;
A
#
# COMPACT_ATOMS: atom_id res chain seq x y z
N PRO A 1 -18.84 18.74 -35.52
CA PRO A 1 -17.62 18.83 -34.68
C PRO A 1 -16.78 17.60 -34.97
N THR A 2 -15.45 17.71 -35.01
CA THR A 2 -14.61 16.52 -35.23
C THR A 2 -14.50 15.73 -33.94
N GLU A 3 -14.81 14.44 -34.00
CA GLU A 3 -14.65 13.52 -32.88
C GLU A 3 -13.17 13.12 -32.78
N VAL A 4 -12.65 13.05 -31.55
CA VAL A 4 -11.25 12.75 -31.25
C VAL A 4 -11.24 11.55 -30.32
N ALA A 5 -10.61 10.46 -30.76
CA ALA A 5 -10.49 9.24 -29.97
C ALA A 5 -9.73 9.50 -28.65
N PRO A 6 -10.00 8.70 -27.59
CA PRO A 6 -9.32 8.88 -26.32
C PRO A 6 -7.80 8.66 -26.42
N GLU A 7 -7.02 9.49 -25.75
CA GLU A 7 -5.55 9.36 -25.66
C GLU A 7 -5.04 9.63 -24.24
N PHE A 8 -4.04 8.86 -23.77
CA PHE A 8 -3.38 9.08 -22.49
C PHE A 8 -2.27 10.10 -22.66
N SER A 9 -2.47 11.30 -22.11
CA SER A 9 -1.38 12.25 -21.91
C SER A 9 -0.52 11.90 -20.68
N LYS A 10 -1.06 11.05 -19.78
CA LYS A 10 -0.32 10.42 -18.68
C LYS A 10 -0.88 9.02 -18.42
N GLU A 11 -0.04 8.02 -18.63
CA GLU A 11 -0.37 6.61 -18.37
C GLU A 11 -0.24 6.24 -16.88
N LEU A 12 -0.78 5.07 -16.53
CA LEU A 12 -0.64 4.51 -15.18
C LEU A 12 0.81 4.08 -14.90
N LYS A 13 1.19 4.14 -13.63
CA LYS A 13 2.47 3.63 -13.11
C LYS A 13 2.23 2.64 -12.00
N ALA A 14 3.18 1.73 -11.81
CA ALA A 14 3.15 0.79 -10.70
C ALA A 14 3.10 1.54 -9.37
N VAL A 15 2.28 1.04 -8.44
CA VAL A 15 2.13 1.59 -7.10
C VAL A 15 2.59 0.55 -6.08
N GLN A 16 3.33 1.01 -5.08
CA GLN A 16 3.72 0.23 -3.91
C GLN A 16 3.13 0.88 -2.67
N ALA A 17 2.52 0.09 -1.80
CA ALA A 17 1.97 0.54 -0.54
C ALA A 17 2.30 -0.47 0.57
N GLN A 18 2.38 0.00 1.81
CA GLN A 18 2.35 -0.90 2.95
C GLN A 18 0.88 -1.16 3.36
N GLU A 19 0.61 -2.32 3.96
CA GLU A 19 -0.72 -2.63 4.47
C GLU A 19 -1.20 -1.54 5.45
N GLY A 20 -2.40 -1.01 5.22
CA GLY A 20 -3.01 0.10 5.95
C GLY A 20 -2.71 1.49 5.39
N GLU A 21 -1.77 1.63 4.45
CA GLU A 21 -1.49 2.91 3.77
C GLU A 21 -2.43 3.15 2.59
N GLN A 22 -2.45 4.40 2.10
CA GLN A 22 -3.20 4.77 0.92
C GLN A 22 -2.44 4.38 -0.35
N ALA A 23 -3.13 3.78 -1.32
CA ALA A 23 -2.63 3.61 -2.69
C ALA A 23 -3.39 4.53 -3.66
N LEU A 24 -2.68 5.17 -4.60
CA LEU A 24 -3.27 6.09 -5.57
C LEU A 24 -2.77 5.79 -6.98
N PHE A 25 -3.70 5.47 -7.87
CA PHE A 25 -3.49 5.46 -9.31
C PHE A 25 -4.06 6.74 -9.91
N GLU A 26 -3.34 7.30 -10.88
CA GLU A 26 -3.75 8.51 -11.60
C GLU A 26 -3.31 8.41 -13.07
N CYS A 27 -4.21 8.78 -13.97
CA CYS A 27 -3.92 8.97 -15.39
C CYS A 27 -4.57 10.27 -15.88
N LYS A 28 -4.12 10.74 -17.04
CA LYS A 28 -4.73 11.90 -17.71
C LYS A 28 -5.12 11.52 -19.13
N ILE A 29 -6.39 11.74 -19.44
CA ILE A 29 -7.05 11.29 -20.67
C ILE A 29 -7.58 12.52 -21.41
N SER A 30 -7.24 12.64 -22.69
CA SER A 30 -7.87 13.57 -23.63
C SER A 30 -8.84 12.83 -24.54
N GLY A 31 -9.80 13.54 -25.12
CA GLY A 31 -10.76 12.98 -26.08
C GLY A 31 -11.97 13.91 -26.24
N MET A 32 -12.63 13.86 -27.41
CA MET A 32 -13.83 14.65 -27.67
C MET A 32 -14.86 13.81 -28.44
N PRO A 33 -16.09 13.60 -27.92
CA PRO A 33 -16.59 14.00 -26.60
C PRO A 33 -15.78 13.43 -25.43
N ALA A 34 -15.98 14.01 -24.23
CA ALA A 34 -15.31 13.57 -23.01
C ALA A 34 -15.48 12.05 -22.82
N PRO A 35 -14.40 11.27 -22.74
CA PRO A 35 -14.50 9.81 -22.66
C PRO A 35 -15.15 9.34 -21.37
N GLN A 36 -15.94 8.27 -21.45
CA GLN A 36 -16.37 7.51 -20.27
C GLN A 36 -15.17 6.72 -19.74
N VAL A 37 -14.88 6.84 -18.45
CA VAL A 37 -13.76 6.15 -17.80
C VAL A 37 -14.26 5.04 -16.88
N LYS A 38 -13.65 3.86 -17.00
CA LYS A 38 -13.90 2.69 -16.15
C LYS A 38 -12.59 2.15 -15.58
N TRP A 39 -12.66 1.65 -14.35
CA TRP A 39 -11.52 1.04 -13.67
C TRP A 39 -11.77 -0.43 -13.42
N PHE A 40 -10.71 -1.23 -13.47
CA PHE A 40 -10.76 -2.68 -13.30
C PHE A 40 -9.62 -3.13 -12.41
N LYS A 41 -9.84 -4.20 -11.64
CA LYS A 41 -8.82 -4.96 -10.94
C LYS A 41 -8.87 -6.39 -11.42
N ASP A 42 -7.77 -6.90 -11.95
CA ASP A 42 -7.63 -8.29 -12.43
C ASP A 42 -8.74 -8.76 -13.38
N GLY A 43 -9.31 -7.81 -14.15
CA GLY A 43 -10.36 -8.07 -15.12
C GLY A 43 -11.79 -7.73 -14.64
N GLU A 44 -12.00 -7.54 -13.35
CA GLU A 44 -13.31 -7.17 -12.79
C GLU A 44 -13.48 -5.66 -12.68
N GLU A 45 -14.62 -5.13 -13.12
CA GLU A 45 -14.93 -3.70 -13.05
C GLU A 45 -15.10 -3.26 -11.59
N LEU A 46 -14.33 -2.26 -11.19
CA LEU A 46 -14.38 -1.68 -9.86
C LEU A 46 -15.54 -0.69 -9.75
N LYS A 47 -16.21 -0.71 -8.60
CA LYS A 47 -17.22 0.26 -8.21
C LYS A 47 -16.73 1.03 -6.98
N PRO A 48 -17.07 2.33 -6.84
CA PRO A 48 -16.83 3.05 -5.61
C PRO A 48 -17.51 2.35 -4.42
N GLY A 49 -16.80 2.25 -3.29
CA GLY A 49 -17.28 1.52 -2.10
C GLY A 49 -16.13 0.83 -1.35
N ASP A 50 -16.36 0.43 -0.10
CA ASP A 50 -15.41 -0.33 0.73
C ASP A 50 -13.96 0.23 0.78
N GLY A 51 -13.83 1.56 0.80
CA GLY A 51 -12.52 2.25 0.83
C GLY A 51 -11.88 2.47 -0.54
N VAL A 52 -12.58 2.12 -1.63
CA VAL A 52 -12.25 2.46 -3.01
C VAL A 52 -12.99 3.73 -3.42
N VAL A 53 -12.23 4.73 -3.87
CA VAL A 53 -12.74 6.02 -4.37
C VAL A 53 -12.28 6.20 -5.82
N ILE A 54 -13.22 6.49 -6.72
CA ILE A 54 -12.94 6.76 -8.14
C ILE A 54 -13.43 8.17 -8.45
N GLU A 55 -12.56 9.00 -9.01
CA GLU A 55 -12.86 10.39 -9.39
C GLU A 55 -12.38 10.65 -10.80
N THR A 56 -13.20 11.35 -11.59
CA THR A 56 -12.79 11.87 -12.91
C THR A 56 -13.06 13.37 -12.93
N LEU A 57 -12.00 14.15 -13.10
CA LEU A 57 -12.01 15.60 -13.12
C LEU A 57 -12.27 16.12 -14.54
N GLY A 58 -12.81 17.33 -14.66
CA GLY A 58 -13.14 17.94 -15.95
C GLY A 58 -11.93 18.24 -16.84
N ASP A 59 -10.71 18.19 -16.30
CA ASP A 59 -9.47 18.37 -17.06
C ASP A 59 -8.92 17.07 -17.66
N GLY A 60 -9.68 15.98 -17.57
CA GLY A 60 -9.30 14.66 -18.07
C GLY A 60 -8.52 13.80 -17.08
N THR A 61 -8.26 14.29 -15.86
CA THR A 61 -7.60 13.50 -14.82
C THR A 61 -8.56 12.46 -14.24
N SER A 62 -8.18 11.19 -14.25
CA SER A 62 -8.93 10.13 -13.55
C SER A 62 -8.07 9.48 -12.46
N ARG A 63 -8.65 9.29 -11.29
CA ARG A 63 -8.00 8.78 -10.08
C ARG A 63 -8.76 7.59 -9.52
N LEU A 64 -8.00 6.59 -9.10
CA LEU A 64 -8.46 5.48 -8.27
C LEU A 64 -7.64 5.48 -6.98
N LYS A 65 -8.32 5.67 -5.86
CA LYS A 65 -7.72 5.70 -4.53
C LYS A 65 -8.24 4.53 -3.69
N ILE A 66 -7.32 3.87 -2.99
CA ILE A 66 -7.62 2.85 -1.97
C ILE A 66 -7.14 3.43 -0.64
N ASP A 67 -8.07 3.72 0.29
CA ASP A 67 -7.76 4.47 1.51
C ASP A 67 -6.87 3.70 2.50
N LYS A 68 -7.08 2.38 2.60
CA LYS A 68 -6.33 1.47 3.49
C LYS A 68 -6.06 0.17 2.76
N ALA A 69 -4.91 0.10 2.09
CA ALA A 69 -4.51 -1.05 1.30
C ALA A 69 -4.43 -2.32 2.17
N LYS A 70 -5.05 -3.39 1.70
CA LYS A 70 -4.94 -4.76 2.23
C LYS A 70 -4.06 -5.59 1.31
N VAL A 71 -3.51 -6.69 1.83
CA VAL A 71 -2.76 -7.64 0.99
C VAL A 71 -3.61 -8.13 -0.19
N ASP A 72 -4.92 -8.33 0.03
CA ASP A 72 -5.86 -8.74 -1.01
C ASP A 72 -6.12 -7.67 -2.06
N ASP A 73 -5.80 -6.39 -1.81
CA ASP A 73 -5.94 -5.32 -2.80
C ASP A 73 -4.83 -5.35 -3.85
N GLN A 74 -3.75 -6.10 -3.61
CA GLN A 74 -2.72 -6.39 -4.61
C GLN A 74 -3.35 -6.96 -5.88
N GLY A 75 -2.81 -6.57 -7.02
CA GLY A 75 -3.33 -6.99 -8.32
C GLY A 75 -2.94 -6.04 -9.42
N ASN A 76 -3.45 -6.31 -10.62
CA ASN A 76 -3.28 -5.40 -11.73
C ASN A 76 -4.50 -4.52 -11.93
N TYR A 77 -4.28 -3.22 -11.88
CA TYR A 77 -5.29 -2.21 -12.11
C TYR A 77 -5.24 -1.76 -13.56
N ARG A 78 -6.41 -1.66 -14.20
CA ARG A 78 -6.56 -1.17 -15.57
C ARG A 78 -7.58 -0.05 -15.61
N VAL A 79 -7.28 1.00 -16.35
CA VAL A 79 -8.23 2.04 -16.71
C VAL A 79 -8.58 1.93 -18.19
N GLU A 80 -9.86 2.04 -18.52
CA GLU A 80 -10.38 2.08 -19.88
C GLU A 80 -11.11 3.40 -20.12
N ALA A 81 -10.86 4.03 -21.25
CA ALA A 81 -11.51 5.25 -21.67
C ALA A 81 -12.14 5.06 -23.06
N THR A 82 -13.43 5.39 -23.21
CA THR A 82 -14.19 5.15 -24.44
C THR A 82 -15.06 6.35 -24.80
N ASN A 83 -15.06 6.74 -26.07
CA ASN A 83 -16.05 7.62 -26.67
C ASN A 83 -16.48 7.08 -28.06
N ASN A 84 -17.25 7.84 -28.81
CA ASN A 84 -17.73 7.43 -30.14
C ASN A 84 -16.63 7.32 -31.21
N ALA A 85 -15.50 8.00 -31.04
CA ALA A 85 -14.36 7.91 -31.95
C ALA A 85 -13.41 6.75 -31.63
N GLY A 86 -13.50 6.13 -30.45
CA GLY A 86 -12.69 4.96 -30.12
C GLY A 86 -12.56 4.66 -28.62
N SER A 87 -11.64 3.76 -28.31
CA SER A 87 -11.35 3.30 -26.94
C SER A 87 -9.87 3.08 -26.73
N MET A 88 -9.41 3.24 -25.49
CA MET A 88 -8.04 2.90 -25.09
C MET A 88 -7.97 2.35 -23.67
N SER A 89 -6.84 1.74 -23.30
CA SER A 89 -6.61 1.31 -21.92
C SER A 89 -5.16 1.34 -21.49
N SER A 90 -4.93 1.52 -20.19
CA SER A 90 -3.61 1.50 -19.54
C SER A 90 -3.68 0.60 -18.31
N LYS A 91 -2.58 -0.10 -17.99
CA LYS A 91 -2.52 -1.08 -16.90
C LYS A 91 -1.28 -0.88 -16.03
N ALA A 92 -1.41 -1.03 -14.72
CA ALA A 92 -0.29 -1.01 -13.78
C ALA A 92 -0.56 -1.87 -12.53
N PRO A 93 0.47 -2.49 -11.93
CA PRO A 93 0.31 -3.29 -10.73
C PRO A 93 0.27 -2.44 -9.45
N LEU A 94 -0.50 -2.89 -8.46
CA LEU A 94 -0.36 -2.52 -7.05
C LEU A 94 0.36 -3.65 -6.33
N THR A 95 1.42 -3.36 -5.58
CA THR A 95 2.05 -4.30 -4.65
C THR A 95 1.83 -3.83 -3.22
N VAL A 96 1.35 -4.70 -2.33
CA VAL A 96 1.10 -4.38 -0.93
C VAL A 96 2.02 -5.18 -0.03
N THR A 97 2.88 -4.51 0.74
CA THR A 97 3.77 -5.18 1.70
C THR A 97 3.09 -5.24 3.06
N ALA A 98 2.98 -6.43 3.64
CA ALA A 98 2.41 -6.61 4.97
C ALA A 98 3.23 -5.83 6.03
N VAL A 99 2.55 -5.22 6.99
CA VAL A 99 3.24 -4.59 8.12
C VAL A 99 3.79 -5.71 9.02
N GLU A 100 5.12 -5.81 9.12
CA GLU A 100 5.73 -6.69 10.12
C GLU A 100 5.41 -6.15 11.52
N LYS A 101 4.34 -6.67 12.14
CA LYS A 101 3.95 -6.30 13.49
C LYS A 101 4.90 -6.91 14.49
N LEU A 102 5.66 -6.06 15.19
CA LEU A 102 6.41 -6.48 16.37
C LEU A 102 5.46 -6.66 17.54
N LYS A 103 5.35 -7.90 18.03
CA LYS A 103 4.58 -8.19 19.25
C LYS A 103 5.48 -8.88 20.24
N LEU A 104 5.36 -8.53 21.52
CA LEU A 104 5.99 -9.30 22.57
C LEU A 104 5.16 -10.57 22.82
N LYS A 105 5.74 -11.75 22.57
CA LYS A 105 5.16 -13.04 22.94
C LYS A 105 5.42 -13.35 24.41
N LYS A 106 6.65 -13.10 24.88
CA LYS A 106 7.05 -13.29 26.27
C LYS A 106 7.69 -12.02 26.83
N ARG A 107 7.15 -11.54 27.96
CA ARG A 107 7.69 -10.39 28.71
C ARG A 107 8.90 -10.81 29.52
N LEU A 108 9.70 -9.80 29.87
CA LEU A 108 10.74 -9.98 30.86
C LEU A 108 10.10 -10.39 32.18
N GLU A 109 10.64 -11.42 32.81
CA GLU A 109 10.18 -11.93 34.10
C GLU A 109 11.20 -11.57 35.17
N ASP A 110 10.71 -11.21 36.35
CA ASP A 110 11.55 -10.95 37.51
C ASP A 110 12.28 -12.23 37.94
N GLN A 111 13.59 -12.14 38.17
CA GLN A 111 14.40 -13.26 38.65
C GLN A 111 15.03 -12.92 40.00
N LYS A 112 14.75 -13.75 41.01
CA LYS A 112 15.46 -13.74 42.29
C LYS A 112 16.58 -14.77 42.24
N VAL A 113 17.82 -14.33 42.39
CA VAL A 113 19.00 -15.20 42.25
C VAL A 113 19.99 -14.98 43.38
N GLN A 114 20.85 -15.97 43.62
CA GLN A 114 21.91 -15.89 44.61
C GLN A 114 23.12 -15.09 44.07
N GLN A 115 23.83 -14.40 44.95
CA GLN A 115 25.03 -13.65 44.59
C GLN A 115 26.05 -14.56 43.88
N GLY A 116 26.66 -14.06 42.81
CA GLY A 116 27.60 -14.82 41.97
C GLY A 116 26.94 -15.69 40.90
N THR A 117 25.61 -15.80 40.88
CA THR A 117 24.90 -16.56 39.84
C THR A 117 24.88 -15.79 38.53
N ARG A 118 25.28 -16.45 37.44
CA ARG A 118 25.08 -15.93 36.08
C ARG A 118 23.60 -16.04 35.71
N ILE A 119 23.00 -14.92 35.34
CA ILE A 119 21.60 -14.88 34.88
C ILE A 119 21.50 -14.74 33.36
N ARG A 120 20.35 -15.13 32.83
CA ARG A 120 19.94 -14.86 31.45
C ARG A 120 18.56 -14.25 31.46
N LEU A 121 18.48 -13.03 30.95
CA LEU A 121 17.22 -12.35 30.66
C LEU A 121 16.85 -12.61 29.20
N SER A 122 15.58 -12.89 28.96
CA SER A 122 15.07 -13.18 27.62
C SER A 122 13.67 -12.60 27.46
N ILE A 123 13.42 -12.03 26.29
CA ILE A 123 12.09 -11.74 25.78
C ILE A 123 11.87 -12.58 24.53
N GLU A 124 10.61 -12.86 24.21
CA GLU A 124 10.25 -13.47 22.93
C GLU A 124 9.40 -12.47 22.15
N VAL A 125 9.70 -12.31 20.86
CA VAL A 125 8.98 -11.39 19.98
C VAL A 125 8.50 -12.08 18.72
N GLU A 126 7.33 -11.68 18.22
CA GLU A 126 6.83 -11.95 16.87
C GLU A 126 7.31 -10.82 15.94
N GLY A 127 7.63 -11.16 14.69
CA GLY A 127 8.18 -10.23 13.69
C GLY A 127 9.72 -10.17 13.72
N LYS A 128 10.31 -9.31 12.89
CA LYS A 128 11.78 -9.16 12.80
C LYS A 128 12.20 -7.82 13.43
N PRO A 129 12.65 -7.81 14.69
CA PRO A 129 13.12 -6.57 15.30
C PRO A 129 14.37 -6.09 14.57
N LYS A 130 14.37 -4.82 14.14
CA LYS A 130 15.58 -4.20 13.55
C LYS A 130 16.68 -4.02 14.60
N THR A 131 16.29 -3.74 15.84
CA THR A 131 17.20 -3.55 16.97
C THR A 131 16.59 -4.12 18.25
N VAL A 132 17.44 -4.63 19.15
CA VAL A 132 17.07 -5.02 20.51
C VAL A 132 18.07 -4.36 21.45
N LYS A 133 17.56 -3.61 22.43
CA LYS A 133 18.36 -2.91 23.43
C LYS A 133 17.95 -3.36 24.83
N TRP A 134 18.93 -3.55 25.69
CA TRP A 134 18.72 -3.87 27.11
C TRP A 134 19.07 -2.65 27.94
N PHE A 135 18.28 -2.38 28.98
CA PHE A 135 18.51 -1.26 29.89
C PHE A 135 18.54 -1.76 31.34
N LYS A 136 19.45 -1.21 32.14
CA LYS A 136 19.50 -1.39 33.59
C LYS A 136 19.28 -0.03 34.24
N GLY A 137 18.11 0.18 34.84
CA GLY A 137 17.69 1.53 35.24
C GLY A 137 17.52 2.42 34.01
N HIS A 138 18.28 3.50 33.93
CA HIS A 138 18.27 4.44 32.80
C HIS A 138 19.45 4.25 31.82
N GLU A 139 20.37 3.33 32.10
CA GLU A 139 21.57 3.11 31.28
C GLU A 139 21.38 1.92 30.33
N GLU A 140 21.82 2.09 29.08
CA GLU A 140 21.84 1.01 28.09
C GLU A 140 22.94 0.00 28.43
N VAL A 141 22.57 -1.27 28.54
CA VAL A 141 23.52 -2.37 28.72
C VAL A 141 24.12 -2.68 27.36
N VAL A 142 25.30 -2.14 27.10
CA VAL A 142 26.13 -2.48 25.94
C VAL A 142 26.96 -3.72 26.25
N SER A 143 27.14 -4.59 25.25
CA SER A 143 28.05 -5.72 25.39
C SER A 143 29.47 -5.21 25.63
N SER A 144 30.06 -5.61 26.75
CA SER A 144 31.50 -5.47 26.98
C SER A 144 32.24 -6.48 26.11
N THR A 145 33.16 -6.00 25.25
CA THR A 145 34.12 -6.81 24.48
C THR A 145 34.97 -7.71 25.37
#